data_AF-A0A2D5YN72-F1
#
_entry.id   AF-A0A2D5YN72-F1
#
_cell.length_a   1.000
_cell.length_b   1.000
_cell.length_c   1.000
_cell.angle_alpha   90.00
_cell.angle_beta   90.00
_cell.angle_gamma   90.00
#
_symmetry.space_group_name_H-M   'P 1'
#
loop_
_entity.id
_entity.type
_entity.pdbx_description
1 polymer ?
#
loop_
_entity_poly.entity_id
_entity_poly.type
_entity_poly.pdbx_seq_one_letter_code
_entity_poly.pdbx_strand_id
1 'polypeptide(L)'
;MSETILLNYKKYILFLSKWERAKKHTELVMILLFIKIYSFIFYSPHSWAEEYDTPYLEKTTPLINDLKESRLPSRSNVMEMVNLQSPVRSQGQRGTCTMFTTIGILEHLLIKEGFYKRDEIDLSEEYMQYIIMKDKLTEGSSTSRNFKAVYKYGFVKEKTWPYLGKKWLSLDDYPIARTTCGHLERKANLLKSCLLGHRDPRLMKMDEQELYSFDREFLKIKENAFFNRDQHLPGLFKKRKSHKLKYVSSVKKLLNKGQSVIMGTKLYYGSWNSSKTTKLDIQKRDKEMFKKGIVTYPEIGSRDRRISGEKGGGHSIILVGYDDDVVVKSRMLMEDGSWKEFKYRGVYYFKNSWGTKFFGKNFMLGDKNLKGYGMITQKYAHEFGSFFQIN
;
A
#
# COMPACT_ATOMS: atom_id res chain seq x y z
N MET A 1 71.42 -21.11 52.65
CA MET A 1 70.85 -20.82 51.32
C MET A 1 69.76 -19.78 51.53
N SER A 2 69.98 -18.52 51.11
CA SER A 2 69.27 -17.36 51.68
C SER A 2 67.82 -17.23 51.22
N GLU A 3 66.95 -16.74 52.11
CA GLU A 3 65.52 -16.45 51.87
C GLU A 3 65.27 -15.57 50.64
N THR A 4 66.27 -14.81 50.21
CA THR A 4 66.25 -13.94 49.03
C THR A 4 66.08 -14.72 47.71
N ILE A 5 66.62 -15.95 47.61
CA ILE A 5 66.52 -16.78 46.40
C ILE A 5 65.10 -17.37 46.27
N LEU A 6 64.50 -17.79 47.39
CA LEU A 6 63.14 -18.34 47.42
C LEU A 6 62.07 -17.31 47.06
N LEU A 7 62.28 -16.04 47.46
CA LEU A 7 61.37 -14.94 47.16
C LEU A 7 61.39 -14.56 45.66
N ASN A 8 62.57 -14.59 45.03
CA ASN A 8 62.71 -14.33 43.60
C ASN A 8 62.11 -15.45 42.74
N TYR A 9 62.24 -16.70 43.17
CA TYR A 9 61.63 -17.84 42.46
C TYR A 9 60.08 -17.78 42.49
N LYS A 10 59.49 -17.42 43.64
CA LYS A 10 58.03 -17.22 43.74
C LYS A 10 57.51 -16.08 42.86
N LYS A 11 58.24 -14.96 42.74
CA LYS A 11 57.88 -13.85 41.84
C LYS A 11 57.94 -14.27 40.36
N TYR A 12 58.94 -15.08 39.98
CA TYR A 12 59.09 -15.56 38.61
C TYR A 12 57.98 -16.53 38.19
N ILE A 13 57.60 -17.47 39.07
CA ILE A 13 56.45 -18.37 38.82
C ILE A 13 55.14 -17.59 38.72
N LEU A 14 54.93 -16.56 39.56
CA LEU A 14 53.74 -15.73 39.49
C LEU A 14 53.65 -14.95 38.16
N PHE A 15 54.80 -14.45 37.68
CA PHE A 15 54.92 -13.75 36.39
C PHE A 15 54.62 -14.68 35.21
N LEU A 16 55.21 -15.88 35.18
CA LEU A 16 54.93 -16.89 34.15
C LEU A 16 53.44 -17.28 34.11
N SER A 17 52.80 -17.46 35.27
CA SER A 17 51.36 -17.80 35.34
C SER A 17 50.44 -16.68 34.85
N LYS A 18 50.87 -15.41 34.97
CA LYS A 18 50.14 -14.25 34.43
C LYS A 18 50.36 -14.11 32.94
N TRP A 19 51.58 -14.40 32.47
CA TRP A 19 51.94 -14.36 31.05
C TRP A 19 51.21 -15.45 30.24
N GLU A 20 51.13 -16.70 30.74
CA GLU A 20 50.37 -17.77 30.08
C GLU A 20 48.86 -17.49 30.05
N ARG A 21 48.30 -16.87 31.10
CA ARG A 21 46.89 -16.43 31.13
C ARG A 21 46.61 -15.33 30.12
N ALA A 22 47.53 -14.37 29.95
CA ALA A 22 47.41 -13.32 28.95
C ALA A 22 47.46 -13.87 27.51
N LYS A 23 48.31 -14.89 27.26
CA LYS A 23 48.43 -15.56 25.96
C LYS A 23 47.18 -16.35 25.58
N LYS A 24 46.59 -17.11 26.53
CA LYS A 24 45.29 -17.78 26.32
C LYS A 24 44.15 -16.80 26.05
N HIS A 25 44.16 -15.62 26.67
CA HIS A 25 43.16 -14.59 26.42
C HIS A 25 43.27 -13.98 25.02
N THR A 26 44.48 -13.79 24.50
CA THR A 26 44.71 -13.25 23.15
C THR A 26 44.35 -14.27 22.07
N GLU A 27 44.65 -15.56 22.27
CA GLU A 27 44.24 -16.64 21.37
C GLU A 27 42.71 -16.82 21.34
N LEU A 28 42.02 -16.72 22.48
CA LEU A 28 40.55 -16.79 22.52
C LEU A 28 39.88 -15.62 21.78
N VAL A 29 40.44 -14.41 21.91
CA VAL A 29 39.92 -13.21 21.22
C VAL A 29 40.13 -13.32 19.71
N MET A 30 41.27 -13.86 19.25
CA MET A 30 41.54 -14.10 17.83
C MET A 30 40.63 -15.19 17.24
N ILE A 31 40.34 -16.26 17.97
CA ILE A 31 39.41 -17.31 17.54
C ILE A 31 37.97 -16.77 17.46
N LEU A 32 37.54 -15.95 18.42
CA LEU A 32 36.22 -15.31 18.39
C LEU A 32 36.09 -14.27 17.25
N LEU A 33 37.16 -13.56 16.92
CA LEU A 33 37.23 -12.68 15.75
C LEU A 33 37.16 -13.46 14.43
N PHE A 34 37.87 -14.60 14.34
CA PHE A 34 37.80 -15.47 13.18
C PHE A 34 36.41 -16.09 12.99
N ILE A 35 35.74 -16.53 14.07
CA ILE A 35 34.36 -17.04 14.00
C ILE A 35 33.39 -15.94 13.57
N LYS A 36 33.54 -14.70 14.04
CA LYS A 36 32.72 -13.56 13.57
C LYS A 36 32.95 -13.23 12.10
N ILE A 37 34.19 -13.32 11.61
CA ILE A 37 34.54 -13.06 10.20
C ILE A 37 34.07 -14.21 9.29
N TYR A 38 34.19 -15.46 9.72
CA TYR A 38 33.69 -16.62 8.97
C TYR A 38 32.15 -16.67 8.91
N SER A 39 31.48 -16.21 9.97
CA SER A 39 30.01 -16.04 9.99
C SER A 39 29.53 -14.97 9.01
N PHE A 40 30.40 -14.03 8.61
CA PHE A 40 30.10 -12.99 7.60
C PHE A 40 30.29 -13.48 6.16
N ILE A 41 31.11 -14.52 5.93
CA ILE A 41 31.47 -14.98 4.59
C ILE A 41 30.52 -16.08 4.07
N PHE A 42 29.77 -16.76 4.95
CA PHE A 42 28.81 -17.81 4.56
C PHE A 42 27.32 -17.43 4.70
N TYR A 43 27.00 -16.15 4.92
CA TYR A 43 25.68 -15.65 4.55
C TYR A 43 25.62 -15.59 3.03
N SER A 44 25.22 -16.71 2.44
CA SER A 44 24.64 -16.74 1.10
C SER A 44 23.64 -15.57 1.04
N PRO A 45 23.79 -14.61 0.12
CA PRO A 45 22.82 -13.56 -0.02
C PRO A 45 21.52 -14.26 -0.35
N HIS A 46 20.64 -14.37 0.64
CA HIS A 46 19.22 -14.53 0.41
C HIS A 46 18.91 -13.55 -0.70
N SER A 47 18.49 -14.08 -1.85
CA SER A 47 18.01 -13.29 -2.96
C SER A 47 16.92 -12.40 -2.37
N TRP A 48 17.25 -11.13 -2.14
CA TRP A 48 16.29 -10.11 -1.79
C TRP A 48 15.41 -9.97 -3.04
N ALA A 49 14.40 -10.82 -3.14
CA ALA A 49 13.28 -10.57 -4.02
C ALA A 49 12.81 -9.17 -3.67
N GLU A 50 12.97 -8.24 -4.61
CA GLU A 50 12.65 -6.83 -4.48
C GLU A 50 11.32 -6.67 -3.72
N GLU A 51 11.39 -6.24 -2.45
CA GLU A 51 10.22 -6.17 -1.57
C GLU A 51 9.27 -5.09 -2.13
N TYR A 52 8.19 -5.55 -2.78
CA TYR A 52 7.10 -4.67 -3.18
C TYR A 52 6.43 -4.16 -1.90
N ASP A 53 6.38 -2.83 -1.71
CA ASP A 53 5.55 -2.24 -0.65
C ASP A 53 4.09 -2.61 -0.95
N THR A 54 3.59 -3.61 -0.22
CA THR A 54 2.22 -4.09 -0.37
C THR A 54 1.26 -3.18 0.41
N PRO A 55 0.07 -2.85 -0.14
CA PRO A 55 -1.00 -2.16 0.58
C PRO A 55 -1.52 -2.94 1.79
N TYR A 56 -1.21 -4.22 1.87
CA TYR A 56 -1.65 -5.17 2.88
C TYR A 56 -0.45 -5.67 3.68
N LEU A 57 -0.62 -5.83 4.98
CA LEU A 57 0.42 -6.37 5.87
C LEU A 57 0.31 -7.90 5.86
N GLU A 58 1.33 -8.64 5.45
CA GLU A 58 1.26 -10.11 5.35
C GLU A 58 0.84 -10.80 6.66
N LYS A 59 1.18 -10.19 7.81
CA LYS A 59 0.72 -10.57 9.14
C LYS A 59 -0.28 -9.54 9.69
N THR A 60 -1.47 -9.41 9.11
CA THR A 60 -2.54 -8.67 9.78
C THR A 60 -3.18 -9.49 10.88
N THR A 61 -3.21 -8.98 12.10
CA THR A 61 -4.25 -9.36 13.05
C THR A 61 -5.61 -9.01 12.44
N PRO A 62 -6.55 -9.96 12.34
CA PRO A 62 -7.93 -9.69 11.94
C PRO A 62 -8.55 -8.58 12.79
N LEU A 63 -9.61 -7.96 12.28
CA LEU A 63 -10.38 -7.01 13.09
C LEU A 63 -11.04 -7.73 14.27
N ILE A 64 -10.98 -7.08 15.43
CA ILE A 64 -11.68 -7.53 16.62
C ILE A 64 -13.16 -7.19 16.43
N ASN A 65 -14.01 -8.23 16.40
CA ASN A 65 -15.44 -8.05 16.31
C ASN A 65 -16.03 -7.75 17.70
N ASP A 66 -16.23 -6.46 17.96
CA ASP A 66 -16.77 -5.88 19.20
C ASP A 66 -18.24 -5.47 19.05
N LEU A 67 -18.93 -5.92 17.99
CA LEU A 67 -20.27 -5.41 17.67
C LEU A 67 -21.35 -5.74 18.69
N LYS A 68 -21.21 -6.84 19.45
CA LYS A 68 -22.15 -7.20 20.53
C LYS A 68 -22.30 -6.08 21.57
N GLU A 69 -21.28 -5.24 21.73
CA GLU A 69 -21.25 -4.15 22.71
C GLU A 69 -21.65 -2.79 22.10
N SER A 70 -21.87 -2.72 20.78
CA SER A 70 -22.08 -1.46 20.07
C SER A 70 -23.53 -1.31 19.59
N ARG A 71 -24.18 -0.19 19.95
CA ARG A 71 -25.50 0.20 19.40
C ARG A 71 -25.33 0.94 18.06
N LEU A 72 -24.88 0.22 17.02
CA LEU A 72 -24.73 0.78 15.68
C LEU A 72 -25.89 0.34 14.76
N PRO A 73 -26.32 1.17 13.80
CA PRO A 73 -27.33 0.78 12.83
C PRO A 73 -26.85 -0.40 11.97
N SER A 74 -27.76 -1.22 11.45
CA SER A 74 -27.43 -2.37 10.59
C SER A 74 -26.90 -1.95 9.22
N ARG A 75 -27.14 -0.72 8.79
CA ARG A 75 -26.63 -0.14 7.54
C ARG A 75 -26.29 1.33 7.69
N SER A 76 -25.29 1.80 6.94
CA SER A 76 -24.91 3.22 6.87
C SER A 76 -25.65 3.95 5.74
N ASN A 77 -25.62 5.29 5.73
CA ASN A 77 -26.07 6.08 4.58
C ASN A 77 -25.03 6.11 3.44
N VAL A 78 -25.06 5.07 2.60
CA VAL A 78 -24.07 4.89 1.52
C VAL A 78 -24.16 5.96 0.45
N MET A 79 -25.37 6.45 0.12
CA MET A 79 -25.53 7.45 -0.94
C MET A 79 -25.01 8.83 -0.52
N GLU A 80 -25.18 9.20 0.74
CA GLU A 80 -24.55 10.41 1.31
C GLU A 80 -23.03 10.32 1.21
N MET A 81 -22.45 9.18 1.55
CA MET A 81 -21.01 8.93 1.41
C MET A 81 -20.52 9.02 -0.03
N VAL A 82 -21.28 8.45 -0.98
CA VAL A 82 -20.97 8.50 -2.42
C VAL A 82 -20.99 9.93 -2.96
N ASN A 83 -21.89 10.79 -2.47
CA ASN A 83 -21.94 12.20 -2.84
C ASN A 83 -20.72 13.00 -2.33
N LEU A 84 -20.05 12.51 -1.29
CA LEU A 84 -18.79 13.04 -0.80
C LEU A 84 -17.56 12.40 -1.47
N GLN A 85 -17.72 11.60 -2.53
CA GLN A 85 -16.61 11.06 -3.31
C GLN A 85 -16.48 11.77 -4.65
N SER A 86 -15.23 12.07 -5.04
CA SER A 86 -14.88 12.37 -6.43
C SER A 86 -15.25 11.21 -7.38
N PRO A 87 -15.25 11.42 -8.71
CA PRO A 87 -15.48 10.35 -9.68
C PRO A 87 -14.53 9.14 -9.53
N VAL A 88 -14.93 7.98 -10.05
CA VAL A 88 -14.07 6.77 -10.10
C VAL A 88 -12.95 6.97 -11.12
N ARG A 89 -11.71 6.79 -10.67
CA ARG A 89 -10.50 6.89 -11.49
C ARG A 89 -9.96 5.51 -11.88
N SER A 90 -8.95 5.49 -12.75
CA SER A 90 -8.37 4.27 -13.31
C SER A 90 -6.85 4.27 -13.21
N GLN A 91 -6.30 3.39 -12.37
CA GLN A 91 -4.85 3.19 -12.23
C GLN A 91 -4.17 2.58 -13.47
N GLY A 92 -4.95 2.14 -14.46
CA GLY A 92 -4.41 1.59 -15.69
C GLY A 92 -3.53 0.37 -15.44
N GLN A 93 -2.34 0.37 -16.04
CA GLN A 93 -1.40 -0.74 -16.01
C GLN A 93 -0.31 -0.58 -14.94
N ARG A 94 -0.59 0.19 -13.88
CA ARG A 94 0.36 0.50 -12.79
C ARG A 94 -0.08 -0.08 -11.46
N GLY A 95 0.89 -0.37 -10.60
CA GLY A 95 0.73 -0.88 -9.23
C GLY A 95 0.44 0.22 -8.20
N THR A 96 -0.51 1.11 -8.48
CA THR A 96 -0.65 2.42 -7.79
C THR A 96 -1.91 2.54 -6.93
N CYS A 97 -2.61 1.45 -6.66
CA CYS A 97 -3.87 1.45 -5.91
C CYS A 97 -3.82 2.27 -4.60
N THR A 98 -2.70 2.26 -3.87
CA THR A 98 -2.55 3.05 -2.64
C THR A 98 -2.44 4.55 -2.89
N MET A 99 -1.85 4.99 -4.00
CA MET A 99 -1.83 6.39 -4.39
C MET A 99 -3.25 6.86 -4.73
N PHE A 100 -3.99 6.03 -5.49
CA PHE A 100 -5.39 6.30 -5.83
C PHE A 100 -6.31 6.35 -4.60
N THR A 101 -6.14 5.45 -3.63
CA THR A 101 -6.92 5.54 -2.39
C THR A 101 -6.50 6.71 -1.52
N THR A 102 -5.21 7.07 -1.51
CA THR A 102 -4.74 8.29 -0.82
C THR A 102 -5.36 9.54 -1.43
N ILE A 103 -5.28 9.70 -2.75
CA ILE A 103 -5.85 10.85 -3.45
C ILE A 103 -7.38 10.87 -3.29
N GLY A 104 -8.07 9.76 -3.49
CA GLY A 104 -9.52 9.71 -3.32
C GLY A 104 -9.99 10.05 -1.90
N ILE A 105 -9.23 9.69 -0.86
CA ILE A 105 -9.55 10.15 0.51
C ILE A 105 -9.23 11.63 0.72
N LEU A 106 -8.12 12.13 0.19
CA LEU A 106 -7.80 13.56 0.25
C LEU A 106 -8.92 14.38 -0.40
N GLU A 107 -9.39 13.95 -1.57
CA GLU A 107 -10.53 14.58 -2.26
C GLU A 107 -11.81 14.51 -1.42
N HIS A 108 -12.11 13.34 -0.84
CA HIS A 108 -13.26 13.18 0.06
C HIS A 108 -13.22 14.17 1.24
N LEU A 109 -12.06 14.32 1.87
CA LEU A 109 -11.90 15.25 3.01
C LEU A 109 -12.04 16.70 2.56
N LEU A 110 -11.43 17.07 1.42
CA LEU A 110 -11.54 18.42 0.86
C LEU A 110 -12.98 18.79 0.47
N ILE A 111 -13.75 17.84 -0.05
CA ILE A 111 -15.19 18.03 -0.32
C ILE A 111 -15.95 18.20 0.99
N LYS A 112 -15.68 17.32 1.97
CA LYS A 112 -16.38 17.31 3.25
C LYS A 112 -16.19 18.59 4.06
N GLU A 113 -14.97 19.14 4.06
CA GLU A 113 -14.66 20.41 4.73
C GLU A 113 -15.08 21.65 3.92
N GLY A 114 -15.70 21.46 2.74
CA GLY A 114 -16.25 22.55 1.93
C GLY A 114 -15.21 23.33 1.11
N PHE A 115 -13.96 22.85 1.01
CA PHE A 115 -12.94 23.49 0.18
C PHE A 115 -13.21 23.36 -1.32
N TYR A 116 -13.90 22.28 -1.73
CA TYR A 116 -14.19 21.99 -3.12
C TYR A 116 -15.57 21.35 -3.28
N LYS A 117 -16.21 21.59 -4.42
CA LYS A 117 -17.33 20.74 -4.84
C LYS A 117 -16.83 19.46 -5.50
N ARG A 118 -17.70 18.45 -5.51
CA ARG A 118 -17.43 17.13 -6.07
C ARG A 118 -16.96 17.16 -7.52
N ASP A 119 -17.54 18.03 -8.33
CA ASP A 119 -17.31 18.20 -9.76
C ASP A 119 -16.13 19.14 -10.08
N GLU A 120 -15.62 19.86 -9.09
CA GLU A 120 -14.51 20.82 -9.23
C GLU A 120 -13.15 20.22 -8.85
N ILE A 121 -13.16 19.09 -8.13
CA ILE A 121 -11.95 18.44 -7.63
C ILE A 121 -11.50 17.26 -8.50
N ASP A 122 -10.24 17.35 -8.93
CA ASP A 122 -9.54 16.32 -9.68
C ASP A 122 -8.05 16.45 -9.36
N LEU A 123 -7.54 15.60 -8.47
CA LEU A 123 -6.14 15.67 -8.02
C LEU A 123 -5.27 14.66 -8.76
N SER A 124 -4.00 15.03 -9.01
CA SER A 124 -3.07 14.23 -9.80
C SER A 124 -2.53 13.03 -9.02
N GLU A 125 -2.90 11.82 -9.44
CA GLU A 125 -2.22 10.60 -9.00
C GLU A 125 -0.79 10.49 -9.57
N GLU A 126 -0.47 11.16 -10.68
CA GLU A 126 0.87 11.16 -11.27
C GLU A 126 1.87 11.88 -10.36
N TYR A 127 1.51 13.06 -9.86
CA TYR A 127 2.32 13.78 -8.87
C TYR A 127 2.47 12.98 -7.58
N MET A 128 1.36 12.39 -7.10
CA MET A 128 1.38 11.52 -5.92
C MET A 128 2.34 10.33 -6.12
N GLN A 129 2.37 9.75 -7.31
CA GLN A 129 3.30 8.69 -7.64
C GLN A 129 4.74 9.20 -7.69
N TYR A 130 5.01 10.33 -8.36
CA TYR A 130 6.33 10.93 -8.43
C TYR A 130 6.93 11.15 -7.03
N ILE A 131 6.20 11.80 -6.10
CA ILE A 131 6.73 12.12 -4.77
C ILE A 131 7.05 10.89 -3.91
N ILE A 132 6.51 9.73 -4.25
CA ILE A 132 6.83 8.44 -3.63
C ILE A 132 7.96 7.74 -4.37
N MET A 133 7.86 7.63 -5.70
CA MET A 133 8.78 6.87 -6.54
C MET A 133 10.17 7.48 -6.63
N LYS A 134 10.30 8.81 -6.42
CA LYS A 134 11.60 9.49 -6.43
C LYS A 134 12.62 8.93 -5.44
N ASP A 135 12.17 8.27 -4.38
CA ASP A 135 13.02 7.65 -3.35
C ASP A 135 12.95 6.10 -3.41
N LYS A 136 12.43 5.51 -4.50
CA LYS A 136 12.19 4.07 -4.63
C LYS A 136 12.76 3.46 -5.89
N LEU A 137 13.08 2.18 -5.78
CA LEU A 137 13.52 1.32 -6.88
C LEU A 137 12.48 0.26 -7.27
N THR A 138 11.32 0.25 -6.60
CA THR A 138 10.21 -0.68 -6.86
C THR A 138 8.88 0.06 -6.86
N GLU A 139 7.92 -0.47 -7.60
CA GLU A 139 6.56 0.07 -7.65
C GLU A 139 5.77 -0.26 -6.38
N GLY A 140 4.72 0.50 -6.10
CA GLY A 140 3.86 0.32 -4.93
C GLY A 140 4.26 1.22 -3.76
N SER A 141 3.39 1.27 -2.75
CA SER A 141 3.57 2.08 -1.55
C SER A 141 2.57 1.65 -0.47
N SER A 142 2.66 2.26 0.71
CA SER A 142 1.70 2.10 1.80
C SER A 142 0.92 3.39 2.06
N THR A 143 -0.29 3.25 2.60
CA THR A 143 -1.15 4.38 3.02
C THR A 143 -0.40 5.38 3.90
N SER A 144 0.35 4.90 4.89
CA SER A 144 1.09 5.77 5.83
C SER A 144 2.20 6.55 5.15
N ARG A 145 2.98 5.91 4.26
CA ARG A 145 4.02 6.59 3.47
C ARG A 145 3.41 7.64 2.55
N ASN A 146 2.28 7.32 1.94
CA ASN A 146 1.55 8.23 1.06
C ASN A 146 1.07 9.49 1.77
N PHE A 147 0.39 9.37 2.92
CA PHE A 147 -0.08 10.56 3.64
C PHE A 147 1.06 11.41 4.23
N LYS A 148 2.18 10.78 4.64
CA LYS A 148 3.38 11.53 5.02
C LYS A 148 3.92 12.36 3.85
N ALA A 149 3.90 11.80 2.64
CA ALA A 149 4.34 12.51 1.44
C ALA A 149 3.40 13.67 1.09
N VAL A 150 2.09 13.47 1.15
CA VAL A 150 1.09 14.54 0.96
C VAL A 150 1.31 15.67 1.99
N TYR A 151 1.48 15.34 3.26
CA TYR A 151 1.73 16.36 4.30
C TYR A 151 3.03 17.14 4.04
N LYS A 152 4.06 16.48 3.50
CA LYS A 152 5.37 17.11 3.24
C LYS A 152 5.38 17.94 1.95
N TYR A 153 4.79 17.41 0.88
CA TYR A 153 4.95 17.92 -0.48
C TYR A 153 3.65 18.43 -1.12
N GLY A 154 2.52 18.34 -0.44
CA GLY A 154 1.22 18.79 -0.94
C GLY A 154 0.63 17.88 -2.00
N PHE A 155 -0.19 18.48 -2.86
CA PHE A 155 -0.88 17.85 -3.97
C PHE A 155 -1.07 18.86 -5.10
N VAL A 156 -1.30 18.39 -6.32
CA VAL A 156 -1.65 19.25 -7.46
C VAL A 156 -2.92 18.73 -8.14
N LYS A 157 -3.56 19.57 -8.93
CA LYS A 157 -4.71 19.14 -9.75
C LYS A 157 -4.23 18.26 -10.91
N GLU A 158 -5.09 17.37 -11.39
CA GLU A 158 -4.84 16.49 -12.52
C GLU A 158 -4.43 17.28 -13.78
N LYS A 159 -5.06 18.44 -14.02
CA LYS A 159 -4.69 19.33 -15.12
C LYS A 159 -3.26 19.87 -15.05
N THR A 160 -2.65 19.89 -13.88
CA THR A 160 -1.27 20.36 -13.66
C THR A 160 -0.26 19.27 -13.99
N TRP A 161 -0.60 18.00 -13.72
CA TRP A 161 0.23 16.86 -14.09
C TRP A 161 -0.65 15.63 -14.38
N PRO A 162 -1.04 15.42 -15.66
CA PRO A 162 -1.98 14.36 -16.01
C PRO A 162 -1.43 12.96 -15.78
N TYR A 163 -2.31 12.06 -15.32
CA TYR A 163 -2.01 10.66 -15.11
C TYR A 163 -1.89 9.88 -16.42
N LEU A 164 -0.75 9.20 -16.60
CA LEU A 164 -0.47 8.46 -17.82
C LEU A 164 -0.98 7.02 -17.78
N GLY A 165 -1.10 6.42 -16.59
CA GLY A 165 -1.60 5.04 -16.42
C GLY A 165 -0.77 3.95 -17.12
N LYS A 166 0.46 4.26 -17.53
CA LYS A 166 1.41 3.36 -18.19
C LYS A 166 2.60 3.07 -17.29
N LYS A 167 3.12 1.84 -17.37
CA LYS A 167 4.37 1.47 -16.70
C LYS A 167 5.52 1.69 -17.68
N TRP A 168 6.60 2.33 -17.24
CA TRP A 168 7.86 2.39 -18.00
C TRP A 168 8.87 1.44 -17.34
N LEU A 169 9.22 0.39 -18.06
CA LEU A 169 10.31 -0.55 -17.76
C LEU A 169 11.62 -0.11 -18.42
N SER A 170 11.53 0.59 -19.54
CA SER A 170 12.67 1.12 -20.28
C SER A 170 12.39 2.54 -20.82
N LEU A 171 13.45 3.18 -21.34
CA LEU A 171 13.33 4.47 -22.02
C LEU A 171 12.53 4.37 -23.34
N ASP A 172 12.42 3.18 -23.93
CA ASP A 172 11.75 2.96 -25.22
C ASP A 172 10.25 2.67 -25.11
N ASP A 173 9.75 2.44 -23.90
CA ASP A 173 8.35 2.04 -23.69
C ASP A 173 7.37 3.16 -24.03
N TYR A 174 7.81 4.43 -23.99
CA TYR A 174 6.96 5.58 -24.27
C TYR A 174 7.78 6.76 -24.78
N PRO A 175 7.31 7.52 -25.80
CA PRO A 175 8.08 8.63 -26.38
C PRO A 175 8.58 9.66 -25.36
N ILE A 176 7.77 9.99 -24.35
CA ILE A 176 8.14 10.98 -23.35
C ILE A 176 9.20 10.47 -22.36
N ALA A 177 9.39 9.15 -22.23
CA ALA A 177 10.33 8.56 -21.27
C ALA A 177 11.78 8.96 -21.58
N ARG A 178 12.18 8.95 -22.86
CA ARG A 178 13.49 9.48 -23.28
C ARG A 178 13.65 10.96 -22.96
N THR A 179 12.61 11.76 -23.19
CA THR A 179 12.68 13.21 -22.92
C THR A 179 12.76 13.54 -21.44
N THR A 180 12.14 12.75 -20.56
CA THR A 180 12.09 13.04 -19.11
C THR A 180 13.17 12.33 -18.31
N CYS A 181 13.68 11.19 -18.80
CA CYS A 181 14.59 10.31 -18.06
C CYS A 181 15.88 9.96 -18.80
N GLY A 182 16.03 10.32 -20.08
CA GLY A 182 17.15 9.88 -20.92
C GLY A 182 18.51 10.37 -20.42
N HIS A 183 18.58 11.56 -19.82
CA HIS A 183 19.82 12.08 -19.22
C HIS A 183 20.31 11.28 -18.01
N LEU A 184 19.50 10.34 -17.50
CA LEU A 184 19.84 9.43 -16.40
C LEU A 184 20.29 8.05 -16.88
N GLU A 185 20.40 7.80 -18.18
CA GLU A 185 20.71 6.48 -18.75
C GLU A 185 21.95 5.81 -18.11
N ARG A 186 22.99 6.61 -17.82
CA ARG A 186 24.23 6.14 -17.16
C ARG A 186 24.15 6.09 -15.62
N LYS A 187 22.98 6.31 -15.03
CA LYS A 187 22.73 6.39 -13.58
C LYS A 187 21.61 5.43 -13.19
N ALA A 188 21.90 4.13 -13.21
CA ALA A 188 20.92 3.04 -13.09
C ALA A 188 19.82 3.25 -12.04
N ASN A 189 20.18 3.58 -10.80
CA ASN A 189 19.20 3.78 -9.72
C ASN A 189 18.29 5.01 -9.96
N LEU A 190 18.87 6.13 -10.43
CA LEU A 190 18.08 7.33 -10.73
C LEU A 190 17.19 7.12 -11.95
N LEU A 191 17.69 6.42 -12.97
CA LEU A 191 16.87 6.01 -14.11
C LEU A 191 15.70 5.16 -13.66
N LYS A 192 15.92 4.15 -12.81
CA LYS A 192 14.85 3.30 -12.28
C LYS A 192 13.79 4.10 -11.52
N SER A 193 14.18 5.01 -10.62
CA SER A 193 13.23 5.89 -9.95
C SER A 193 12.51 6.84 -10.92
N CYS A 194 13.21 7.34 -11.94
CA CYS A 194 12.62 8.21 -12.96
C CYS A 194 11.58 7.47 -13.81
N LEU A 195 11.86 6.24 -14.25
CA LEU A 195 10.90 5.43 -14.99
C LEU A 195 9.68 5.06 -14.12
N LEU A 196 9.87 4.88 -12.81
CA LEU A 196 8.76 4.64 -11.89
C LEU A 196 7.90 5.89 -11.64
N GLY A 197 8.52 7.06 -11.47
CA GLY A 197 7.87 8.33 -11.15
C GLY A 197 7.60 9.26 -12.35
N HIS A 198 7.97 8.83 -13.55
CA HIS A 198 7.88 9.55 -14.82
C HIS A 198 8.56 10.93 -14.89
N ARG A 199 9.52 11.21 -14.00
CA ARG A 199 10.30 12.47 -13.97
C ARG A 199 11.56 12.28 -13.13
N ASP A 200 12.56 13.14 -13.35
CA ASP A 200 13.82 13.05 -12.61
C ASP A 200 13.61 13.12 -11.09
N PRO A 201 14.05 12.10 -10.32
CA PRO A 201 13.84 12.01 -8.88
C PRO A 201 14.53 13.12 -8.08
N ARG A 202 15.50 13.82 -8.67
CA ARG A 202 16.29 14.87 -8.01
C ARG A 202 15.56 16.21 -7.96
N LEU A 203 14.58 16.45 -8.85
CA LEU A 203 13.91 17.75 -8.99
C LEU A 203 13.28 18.23 -7.67
N MET A 204 12.71 17.33 -6.87
CA MET A 204 12.11 17.71 -5.59
C MET A 204 13.12 18.30 -4.59
N LYS A 205 14.42 17.99 -4.72
CA LYS A 205 15.50 18.49 -3.86
C LYS A 205 16.17 19.76 -4.39
N MET A 206 16.00 20.05 -5.67
CA MET A 206 16.59 21.24 -6.30
C MET A 206 15.93 22.51 -5.76
N ASP A 207 16.70 23.58 -5.66
CA ASP A 207 16.18 24.92 -5.37
C ASP A 207 15.50 25.55 -6.59
N GLU A 208 14.97 26.77 -6.42
CA GLU A 208 14.24 27.49 -7.46
C GLU A 208 15.11 27.82 -8.68
N GLN A 209 16.37 28.23 -8.47
CA GLN A 209 17.27 28.63 -9.53
C GLN A 209 17.75 27.40 -10.35
N GLU A 210 18.04 26.30 -9.66
CA GLU A 210 18.33 25.01 -10.27
C GLU A 210 17.16 24.54 -11.12
N LEU A 211 15.93 24.57 -10.58
CA LEU A 211 14.72 24.17 -11.32
C LEU A 211 14.41 25.10 -12.48
N TYR A 212 14.58 26.41 -12.33
CA TYR A 212 14.35 27.37 -13.42
C TYR A 212 15.25 27.10 -14.62
N SER A 213 16.47 26.61 -14.36
CA SER A 213 17.45 26.28 -15.40
C SER A 213 17.23 24.89 -15.98
N PHE A 214 16.84 23.93 -15.14
CA PHE A 214 16.78 22.51 -15.51
C PHE A 214 15.39 22.03 -15.93
N ASP A 215 14.33 22.43 -15.22
CA ASP A 215 12.96 21.99 -15.45
C ASP A 215 11.93 23.03 -14.94
N ARG A 216 11.69 24.06 -15.77
CA ARG A 216 10.73 25.15 -15.46
C ARG A 216 9.30 24.69 -15.27
N GLU A 217 8.92 23.59 -15.90
CA GLU A 217 7.58 23.02 -15.73
C GLU A 217 7.44 22.41 -14.33
N PHE A 218 8.45 21.67 -13.88
CA PHE A 218 8.47 21.11 -12.55
C PHE A 218 8.52 22.19 -11.45
N LEU A 219 9.19 23.33 -11.70
CA LEU A 219 9.14 24.46 -10.77
C LEU A 219 7.69 24.88 -10.48
N LYS A 220 6.89 25.10 -11.52
CA LYS A 220 5.47 25.49 -11.40
C LYS A 220 4.63 24.42 -10.68
N ILE A 221 4.91 23.15 -10.97
CA ILE A 221 4.27 22.01 -10.28
C ILE A 221 4.59 22.05 -8.79
N LYS A 222 5.87 22.22 -8.42
CA LYS A 222 6.35 22.22 -7.03
C LYS A 222 5.77 23.40 -6.25
N GLU A 223 5.75 24.59 -6.84
CA GLU A 223 5.13 25.79 -6.27
C GLU A 223 3.62 25.58 -6.04
N ASN A 224 2.90 25.07 -7.05
CA ASN A 224 1.47 24.77 -6.90
C ASN A 224 1.22 23.74 -5.80
N ALA A 225 2.06 22.72 -5.70
CA ALA A 225 1.93 21.69 -4.69
C ALA A 225 2.14 22.25 -3.28
N PHE A 226 3.16 23.09 -3.08
CA PHE A 226 3.44 23.70 -1.78
C PHE A 226 2.40 24.75 -1.41
N PHE A 227 1.91 25.53 -2.36
CA PHE A 227 0.77 26.40 -2.14
C PHE A 227 -0.45 25.61 -1.64
N ASN A 228 -0.84 24.53 -2.33
CA ASN A 228 -1.97 23.69 -1.92
C ASN A 228 -1.72 23.04 -0.55
N ARG A 229 -0.47 22.63 -0.27
CA ARG A 229 -0.06 22.09 1.03
C ARG A 229 -0.38 23.11 2.13
N ASP A 230 0.10 24.33 1.97
CA ASP A 230 0.07 25.35 3.02
C ASP A 230 -1.33 25.94 3.18
N GLN A 231 -2.13 26.00 2.10
CA GLN A 231 -3.50 26.52 2.15
C GLN A 231 -4.53 25.51 2.66
N HIS A 232 -4.41 24.23 2.31
CA HIS A 232 -5.51 23.27 2.50
C HIS A 232 -5.23 22.16 3.52
N LEU A 233 -3.98 21.83 3.80
CA LEU A 233 -3.68 20.71 4.71
C LEU A 233 -3.69 21.07 6.20
N PRO A 234 -3.37 22.30 6.64
CA PRO A 234 -3.57 22.69 8.03
C PRO A 234 -5.05 22.48 8.44
N GLY A 235 -5.29 21.76 9.53
CA GLY A 235 -6.63 21.45 10.03
C GLY A 235 -7.33 20.27 9.35
N LEU A 236 -6.98 19.94 8.09
CA LEU A 236 -7.54 18.78 7.37
C LEU A 236 -7.06 17.44 7.95
N PHE A 237 -5.83 17.42 8.46
CA PHE A 237 -5.23 16.27 9.15
C PHE A 237 -4.85 16.66 10.57
N LYS A 238 -5.55 16.11 11.58
CA LYS A 238 -5.11 16.20 12.99
C LYS A 238 -3.81 15.45 13.22
N LYS A 239 -3.46 14.45 12.39
CA LYS A 239 -2.25 13.64 12.53
C LYS A 239 -1.51 13.47 11.20
N ARG A 240 -0.18 13.53 11.27
CA ARG A 240 0.74 13.41 10.10
C ARG A 240 0.85 12.00 9.49
N LYS A 241 0.06 11.02 9.96
CA LYS A 241 0.10 9.63 9.49
C LYS A 241 -1.26 8.97 9.64
N SER A 242 -1.51 7.94 8.81
CA SER A 242 -2.68 7.08 8.96
C SER A 242 -2.59 6.20 10.21
N HIS A 243 -3.75 5.87 10.79
CA HIS A 243 -3.89 4.98 11.93
C HIS A 243 -4.62 3.70 11.53
N LYS A 244 -4.04 2.54 11.89
CA LYS A 244 -4.72 1.27 11.70
C LYS A 244 -5.87 1.14 12.71
N LEU A 245 -7.06 0.82 12.22
CA LEU A 245 -8.22 0.50 13.03
C LEU A 245 -8.18 -0.97 13.45
N LYS A 246 -8.50 -1.24 14.71
CA LYS A 246 -8.49 -2.59 15.30
C LYS A 246 -9.87 -3.22 15.47
N TYR A 247 -10.91 -2.40 15.54
CA TYR A 247 -12.26 -2.81 15.92
C TYR A 247 -13.27 -2.58 14.79
N VAL A 248 -14.21 -3.51 14.62
CA VAL A 248 -15.28 -3.38 13.63
C VAL A 248 -16.18 -2.19 13.94
N SER A 249 -16.49 -1.95 15.23
CA SER A 249 -17.32 -0.81 15.63
C SER A 249 -16.66 0.52 15.23
N SER A 250 -15.33 0.63 15.29
CA SER A 250 -14.60 1.84 14.87
C SER A 250 -14.74 2.12 13.38
N VAL A 251 -14.65 1.10 12.53
CA VAL A 251 -14.86 1.26 11.08
C VAL A 251 -16.28 1.74 10.80
N LYS A 252 -17.29 1.07 11.37
CA LYS A 252 -18.70 1.42 11.16
C LYS A 252 -19.05 2.82 11.71
N LYS A 253 -18.50 3.20 12.88
CA LYS A 253 -18.66 4.55 13.44
C LYS A 253 -18.17 5.65 12.50
N LEU A 254 -17.06 5.43 11.78
CA LEU A 254 -16.54 6.41 10.83
C LEU A 254 -17.45 6.53 9.60
N LEU A 255 -17.87 5.39 9.04
CA LEU A 255 -18.78 5.36 7.91
C LEU A 255 -20.12 6.04 8.24
N ASN A 256 -20.65 5.85 9.45
CA ASN A 256 -21.85 6.53 9.92
C ASN A 256 -21.66 8.04 10.17
N LYS A 257 -20.43 8.50 10.37
CA LYS A 257 -20.08 9.93 10.55
C LYS A 257 -19.73 10.61 9.24
N GLY A 258 -20.06 9.99 8.10
CA GLY A 258 -19.72 10.55 6.81
C GLY A 258 -18.21 10.50 6.50
N GLN A 259 -17.44 9.58 7.10
CA GLN A 259 -15.98 9.51 6.93
C GLN A 259 -15.56 8.19 6.29
N SER A 260 -14.92 8.29 5.12
CA SER A 260 -14.45 7.14 4.35
C SER A 260 -13.25 6.47 5.02
N VAL A 261 -13.09 5.16 4.80
CA VAL A 261 -12.01 4.36 5.38
C VAL A 261 -11.22 3.69 4.26
N ILE A 262 -9.88 3.75 4.31
CA ILE A 262 -9.07 2.97 3.37
C ILE A 262 -9.01 1.53 3.89
N MET A 263 -9.26 0.57 3.01
CA MET A 263 -9.00 -0.84 3.28
C MET A 263 -7.93 -1.36 2.33
N GLY A 264 -6.78 -1.73 2.88
CA GLY A 264 -5.78 -2.55 2.19
C GLY A 264 -6.12 -4.03 2.37
N THR A 265 -6.00 -4.84 1.33
CA THR A 265 -6.34 -6.27 1.40
C THR A 265 -5.54 -7.09 0.41
N LYS A 266 -5.43 -8.40 0.63
CA LYS A 266 -4.88 -9.33 -0.37
C LYS A 266 -5.92 -9.57 -1.48
N LEU A 267 -5.49 -9.77 -2.73
CA LEU A 267 -6.38 -10.14 -3.83
C LEU A 267 -6.47 -11.66 -3.96
N TYR A 268 -7.62 -12.21 -3.56
CA TYR A 268 -8.00 -13.57 -3.91
C TYR A 268 -8.67 -13.59 -5.29
N TYR A 269 -7.98 -14.08 -6.31
CA TYR A 269 -8.36 -13.88 -7.70
C TYR A 269 -9.72 -14.50 -8.07
N GLY A 270 -10.06 -15.66 -7.50
CA GLY A 270 -11.39 -16.26 -7.65
C GLY A 270 -12.46 -15.38 -7.00
N SER A 271 -12.22 -14.96 -5.76
CA SER A 271 -13.12 -14.11 -4.98
C SER A 271 -13.40 -12.75 -5.62
N TRP A 272 -12.39 -12.16 -6.27
CA TRP A 272 -12.51 -10.91 -7.03
C TRP A 272 -12.96 -11.12 -8.48
N ASN A 273 -13.22 -12.36 -8.89
CA ASN A 273 -13.59 -12.72 -10.26
C ASN A 273 -12.61 -12.16 -11.31
N SER A 274 -11.32 -12.19 -10.98
CA SER A 274 -10.23 -11.69 -11.81
C SER A 274 -10.02 -12.56 -13.04
N SER A 275 -9.51 -11.98 -14.13
CA SER A 275 -9.06 -12.75 -15.30
C SER A 275 -7.93 -13.73 -14.98
N LYS A 276 -7.20 -13.52 -13.87
CA LYS A 276 -6.15 -14.44 -13.41
C LYS A 276 -6.69 -15.79 -12.95
N THR A 277 -7.97 -15.90 -12.61
CA THR A 277 -8.58 -17.18 -12.18
C THR A 277 -8.43 -18.27 -13.25
N THR A 278 -8.62 -17.92 -14.53
CA THR A 278 -8.44 -18.85 -15.65
C THR A 278 -6.97 -19.09 -15.96
N LYS A 279 -6.12 -18.06 -15.87
CA LYS A 279 -4.68 -18.19 -16.17
C LYS A 279 -3.92 -19.05 -15.15
N LEU A 280 -4.44 -19.13 -13.92
CA LEU A 280 -3.80 -19.84 -12.81
C LEU A 280 -4.57 -21.11 -12.41
N ASP A 281 -5.49 -21.59 -13.25
CA ASP A 281 -6.34 -22.76 -13.02
C ASP A 281 -7.02 -22.80 -11.63
N ILE A 282 -7.53 -21.65 -11.20
CA ILE A 282 -8.20 -21.53 -9.90
C ILE A 282 -9.62 -22.06 -10.01
N GLN A 283 -10.41 -21.47 -10.91
CA GLN A 283 -11.78 -21.86 -11.22
C GLN A 283 -12.25 -21.16 -12.51
N LYS A 284 -13.43 -21.54 -13.01
CA LYS A 284 -14.11 -20.77 -14.07
C LYS A 284 -14.47 -19.38 -13.55
N ARG A 285 -14.14 -18.35 -14.34
CA ARG A 285 -14.42 -16.94 -14.01
C ARG A 285 -15.90 -16.63 -14.08
N ASP A 286 -16.47 -16.05 -13.03
CA ASP A 286 -17.79 -15.44 -13.07
C ASP A 286 -17.70 -13.98 -13.55
N LYS A 287 -17.93 -13.78 -14.85
CA LYS A 287 -17.89 -12.44 -15.46
C LYS A 287 -19.04 -11.55 -14.98
N GLU A 288 -20.17 -12.12 -14.57
CA GLU A 288 -21.33 -11.34 -14.12
C GLU A 288 -21.11 -10.81 -12.70
N MET A 289 -20.60 -11.62 -11.77
CA MET A 289 -20.19 -11.13 -10.45
C MET A 289 -19.11 -10.04 -10.56
N PHE A 290 -18.15 -10.20 -11.49
CA PHE A 290 -17.15 -9.16 -11.77
C PHE A 290 -17.78 -7.85 -12.23
N LYS A 291 -18.71 -7.89 -13.19
CA LYS A 291 -19.42 -6.70 -13.70
C LYS A 291 -20.32 -6.08 -12.63
N LYS A 292 -20.91 -6.90 -11.77
CA LYS A 292 -21.72 -6.46 -10.61
C LYS A 292 -20.86 -6.00 -9.44
N GLY A 293 -19.53 -6.07 -9.52
CA GLY A 293 -18.63 -5.60 -8.47
C GLY A 293 -18.71 -6.39 -7.17
N ILE A 294 -19.08 -7.67 -7.23
CA ILE A 294 -19.25 -8.52 -6.05
C ILE A 294 -17.95 -9.27 -5.75
N VAL A 295 -17.43 -9.07 -4.54
CA VAL A 295 -16.25 -9.78 -4.02
C VAL A 295 -16.71 -10.75 -2.94
N THR A 296 -16.46 -12.05 -3.17
CA THR A 296 -16.88 -13.15 -2.30
C THR A 296 -15.80 -13.51 -1.30
N TYR A 297 -16.05 -14.48 -0.42
CA TYR A 297 -15.05 -14.99 0.52
C TYR A 297 -14.28 -16.19 -0.07
N PRO A 298 -12.94 -16.28 0.08
CA PRO A 298 -12.13 -17.43 -0.33
C PRO A 298 -12.16 -18.50 0.77
N GLU A 299 -12.95 -19.57 0.58
CA GLU A 299 -13.10 -20.60 1.62
C GLU A 299 -11.83 -21.37 1.90
N ILE A 300 -11.67 -21.77 3.15
CA ILE A 300 -10.65 -22.75 3.55
C ILE A 300 -10.86 -24.04 2.74
N GLY A 301 -9.79 -24.54 2.15
CA GLY A 301 -9.83 -25.72 1.28
C GLY A 301 -10.32 -25.45 -0.15
N SER A 302 -10.51 -24.19 -0.55
CA SER A 302 -10.71 -23.82 -1.96
C SER A 302 -9.40 -23.62 -2.70
N ARG A 303 -9.40 -23.87 -4.02
CA ARG A 303 -8.23 -23.56 -4.88
C ARG A 303 -7.86 -22.09 -4.86
N ASP A 304 -8.86 -21.21 -4.77
CA ASP A 304 -8.63 -19.76 -4.69
C ASP A 304 -7.85 -19.38 -3.43
N ARG A 305 -8.21 -19.99 -2.30
CA ARG A 305 -7.55 -19.77 -1.01
C ARG A 305 -6.07 -20.10 -1.05
N ARG A 306 -5.71 -21.25 -1.60
CA ARG A 306 -4.29 -21.66 -1.72
C ARG A 306 -3.56 -20.84 -2.77
N ILE A 307 -4.02 -20.88 -4.02
CA ILE A 307 -3.29 -20.31 -5.16
C ILE A 307 -3.18 -18.79 -5.03
N SER A 308 -4.28 -18.09 -4.71
CA SER A 308 -4.23 -16.64 -4.52
C SER A 308 -3.66 -16.26 -3.15
N GLY A 309 -3.70 -17.16 -2.17
CA GLY A 309 -2.98 -17.01 -0.90
C GLY A 309 -1.47 -16.90 -1.09
N GLU A 310 -0.92 -17.54 -2.13
CA GLU A 310 0.49 -17.45 -2.49
C GLU A 310 0.76 -16.35 -3.54
N LYS A 311 -0.03 -16.35 -4.63
CA LYS A 311 0.22 -15.50 -5.82
C LYS A 311 -0.53 -14.17 -5.84
N GLY A 312 -1.41 -13.94 -4.87
CA GLY A 312 -2.23 -12.74 -4.77
C GLY A 312 -1.39 -11.54 -4.34
N GLY A 313 -1.46 -10.46 -5.14
CA GLY A 313 -0.89 -9.18 -4.73
C GLY A 313 -1.78 -8.47 -3.70
N GLY A 314 -1.25 -7.41 -3.08
CA GLY A 314 -2.07 -6.51 -2.29
C GLY A 314 -2.90 -5.56 -3.19
N HIS A 315 -4.03 -5.10 -2.67
CA HIS A 315 -4.89 -4.07 -3.26
C HIS A 315 -5.39 -3.09 -2.19
N SER A 316 -5.77 -1.88 -2.61
CA SER A 316 -6.30 -0.85 -1.74
C SER A 316 -7.60 -0.30 -2.32
N ILE A 317 -8.63 -0.17 -1.48
CA ILE A 317 -9.94 0.39 -1.84
C ILE A 317 -10.43 1.40 -0.78
N ILE A 318 -11.40 2.23 -1.15
CA ILE A 318 -12.05 3.17 -0.23
C ILE A 318 -13.42 2.61 0.15
N LEU A 319 -13.63 2.34 1.42
CA LEU A 319 -14.94 1.96 1.96
C LEU A 319 -15.81 3.21 2.09
N VAL A 320 -17.04 3.10 1.58
CA VAL A 320 -18.05 4.18 1.54
C VAL A 320 -19.34 3.81 2.27
N GLY A 321 -19.41 2.63 2.88
CA GLY A 321 -20.54 2.24 3.68
C GLY A 321 -20.58 0.75 3.97
N TYR A 322 -21.60 0.33 4.70
CA TYR A 322 -21.86 -1.07 5.03
C TYR A 322 -23.36 -1.36 5.08
N ASP A 323 -23.68 -2.64 4.93
CA ASP A 323 -25.03 -3.18 5.11
C ASP A 323 -24.91 -4.60 5.66
N ASP A 324 -25.43 -4.81 6.86
CA ASP A 324 -25.35 -6.07 7.60
C ASP A 324 -26.39 -7.09 7.13
N ASP A 325 -27.35 -6.68 6.30
CA ASP A 325 -28.48 -7.52 5.90
C ASP A 325 -28.31 -8.13 4.50
N VAL A 326 -27.46 -7.53 3.67
CA VAL A 326 -27.13 -8.06 2.33
C VAL A 326 -26.52 -9.45 2.43
N VAL A 327 -27.01 -10.36 1.59
CA VAL A 327 -26.50 -11.71 1.48
C VAL A 327 -25.80 -11.90 0.14
N VAL A 328 -24.52 -12.26 0.20
CA VAL A 328 -23.73 -12.70 -0.96
C VAL A 328 -23.68 -14.22 -0.99
N LYS A 329 -24.06 -14.80 -2.14
CA LYS A 329 -23.87 -16.22 -2.46
C LYS A 329 -22.66 -16.38 -3.36
N SER A 330 -21.92 -17.46 -3.20
CA SER A 330 -20.80 -17.81 -4.06
C SER A 330 -20.76 -19.31 -4.31
N ARG A 331 -20.17 -19.69 -5.44
CA ARG A 331 -19.87 -21.08 -5.77
C ARG A 331 -18.39 -21.16 -6.15
N MET A 332 -17.67 -22.11 -5.57
CA MET A 332 -16.21 -22.20 -5.77
C MET A 332 -15.74 -23.63 -5.90
N LEU A 333 -14.61 -23.77 -6.59
CA LEU A 333 -13.94 -25.04 -6.81
C LEU A 333 -13.04 -25.36 -5.61
N MET A 334 -13.31 -26.50 -4.99
CA MET A 334 -12.56 -27.01 -3.85
C MET A 334 -11.31 -27.77 -4.32
N GLU A 335 -10.37 -28.02 -3.41
CA GLU A 335 -9.15 -28.80 -3.73
C GLU A 335 -9.47 -30.24 -4.16
N ASP A 336 -10.53 -30.83 -3.61
CA ASP A 336 -11.02 -32.18 -3.97
C ASP A 336 -11.71 -32.24 -5.35
N GLY A 337 -11.76 -31.12 -6.09
CA GLY A 337 -12.41 -31.00 -7.39
C GLY A 337 -13.92 -30.80 -7.34
N SER A 338 -14.54 -30.85 -6.16
CA SER A 338 -15.97 -30.58 -5.99
C SER A 338 -16.27 -29.08 -6.09
N TRP A 339 -17.50 -28.76 -6.49
CA TRP A 339 -18.03 -27.39 -6.43
C TRP A 339 -18.94 -27.26 -5.22
N LYS A 340 -18.66 -26.30 -4.35
CA LYS A 340 -19.48 -26.02 -3.16
C LYS A 340 -20.05 -24.60 -3.19
N GLU A 341 -21.24 -24.46 -2.64
CA GLU A 341 -21.95 -23.18 -2.50
C GLU A 341 -21.83 -22.64 -1.08
N PHE A 342 -21.66 -21.33 -0.97
CA PHE A 342 -21.47 -20.64 0.29
C PHE A 342 -22.33 -19.38 0.33
N LYS A 343 -22.73 -18.97 1.54
CA LYS A 343 -23.60 -17.83 1.77
C LYS A 343 -23.07 -17.00 2.94
N TYR A 344 -22.89 -15.71 2.71
CA TYR A 344 -22.42 -14.75 3.71
C TYR A 344 -23.36 -13.58 3.82
N ARG A 345 -23.68 -13.22 5.06
CA ARG A 345 -24.45 -12.02 5.40
C ARG A 345 -23.49 -10.90 5.79
N GLY A 346 -23.80 -9.68 5.37
CA GLY A 346 -23.05 -8.47 5.66
C GLY A 346 -22.02 -8.13 4.59
N VAL A 347 -22.06 -6.89 4.10
CA VAL A 347 -21.10 -6.34 3.15
C VAL A 347 -20.58 -4.97 3.56
N TYR A 348 -19.39 -4.62 3.06
CA TYR A 348 -18.97 -3.24 2.88
C TYR A 348 -19.13 -2.85 1.42
N TYR A 349 -19.55 -1.61 1.18
CA TYR A 349 -19.52 -0.98 -0.14
C TYR A 349 -18.25 -0.19 -0.31
N PHE A 350 -17.67 -0.21 -1.51
CA PHE A 350 -16.39 0.44 -1.76
C PHE A 350 -16.30 1.08 -3.14
N LYS A 351 -15.52 2.15 -3.22
CA LYS A 351 -15.02 2.78 -4.45
C LYS A 351 -13.69 2.13 -4.84
N ASN A 352 -13.57 1.68 -6.09
CA ASN A 352 -12.33 1.09 -6.63
C ASN A 352 -11.57 2.08 -7.53
N SER A 353 -10.37 1.70 -7.97
CA SER A 353 -9.49 2.49 -8.86
C SER A 353 -9.23 1.80 -10.21
N TRP A 354 -10.18 0.99 -10.70
CA TRP A 354 -10.06 0.26 -11.98
C TRP A 354 -10.92 0.86 -13.10
N GLY A 355 -11.35 2.10 -12.94
CA GLY A 355 -12.25 2.78 -13.87
C GLY A 355 -13.68 2.23 -13.84
N THR A 356 -14.48 2.68 -14.80
CA THR A 356 -15.93 2.43 -14.84
C THR A 356 -16.36 1.44 -15.94
N LYS A 357 -15.43 0.99 -16.77
CA LYS A 357 -15.72 0.18 -17.98
C LYS A 357 -15.87 -1.32 -17.70
N PHE A 358 -15.29 -1.81 -16.61
CA PHE A 358 -15.10 -3.25 -16.36
C PHE A 358 -15.67 -3.70 -15.02
N PHE A 359 -14.86 -3.74 -13.97
CA PHE A 359 -15.29 -4.14 -12.63
C PHE A 359 -16.39 -3.20 -12.13
N GLY A 360 -17.48 -3.75 -11.61
CA GLY A 360 -18.55 -2.92 -11.04
C GLY A 360 -19.27 -2.03 -12.05
N LYS A 361 -19.14 -2.25 -13.36
CA LYS A 361 -19.83 -1.44 -14.38
C LYS A 361 -21.37 -1.56 -14.33
N ASN A 362 -21.86 -2.64 -13.70
CA ASN A 362 -23.27 -2.94 -13.48
C ASN A 362 -23.57 -3.03 -11.96
N PHE A 363 -22.76 -2.38 -11.11
CA PHE A 363 -23.01 -2.37 -9.67
C PHE A 363 -24.23 -1.49 -9.37
N MET A 364 -25.27 -2.11 -8.81
CA MET A 364 -26.51 -1.45 -8.44
C MET A 364 -26.60 -1.28 -6.92
N LEU A 365 -26.93 -0.08 -6.49
CA LEU A 365 -27.30 0.23 -5.11
C LEU A 365 -28.69 0.85 -5.12
N GLY A 366 -29.70 0.05 -4.76
CA GLY A 366 -31.10 0.41 -5.04
C GLY A 366 -31.33 0.56 -6.55
N ASP A 367 -31.84 1.71 -6.97
CA ASP A 367 -32.09 2.08 -8.36
C ASP A 367 -30.87 2.75 -9.04
N LYS A 368 -29.79 3.02 -8.30
CA LYS A 368 -28.61 3.73 -8.82
C LYS A 368 -27.55 2.77 -9.32
N ASN A 369 -27.07 2.99 -10.54
CA ASN A 369 -25.89 2.34 -11.07
C ASN A 369 -24.63 3.14 -10.69
N LEU A 370 -23.86 2.64 -9.73
CA LEU A 370 -22.60 3.25 -9.29
C LEU A 370 -21.42 2.55 -9.97
N LYS A 371 -21.14 2.94 -11.21
CA LYS A 371 -20.09 2.31 -12.02
C LYS A 371 -18.73 2.39 -11.35
N GLY A 372 -18.03 1.26 -11.27
CA GLY A 372 -16.70 1.16 -10.66
C GLY A 372 -16.69 1.03 -9.13
N TYR A 373 -17.88 1.00 -8.51
CA TYR A 373 -18.06 0.60 -7.13
C TYR A 373 -18.25 -0.92 -7.03
N GLY A 374 -18.16 -1.44 -5.81
CA GLY A 374 -18.40 -2.83 -5.52
C GLY A 374 -18.89 -3.06 -4.10
N MET A 375 -19.17 -4.32 -3.81
CA MET A 375 -19.42 -4.82 -2.47
C MET A 375 -18.46 -5.96 -2.15
N ILE A 376 -18.03 -6.05 -0.90
CA ILE A 376 -17.18 -7.12 -0.39
C ILE A 376 -17.78 -7.68 0.89
N THR A 377 -17.79 -9.00 1.04
CA THR A 377 -18.32 -9.60 2.27
C THR A 377 -17.56 -9.11 3.49
N GLN A 378 -18.29 -8.83 4.58
CA GLN A 378 -17.65 -8.42 5.82
C GLN A 378 -16.69 -9.48 6.35
N LYS A 379 -17.00 -10.77 6.17
CA LYS A 379 -16.09 -11.87 6.53
C LYS A 379 -14.74 -11.75 5.82
N TYR A 380 -14.73 -11.50 4.50
CA TYR A 380 -13.49 -11.25 3.76
C TYR A 380 -12.74 -10.04 4.32
N ALA A 381 -13.46 -8.94 4.46
CA ALA A 381 -12.89 -7.67 4.89
C ALA A 381 -12.27 -7.78 6.29
N HIS A 382 -12.92 -8.45 7.24
CA HIS A 382 -12.44 -8.58 8.61
C HIS A 382 -11.24 -9.54 8.73
N GLU A 383 -11.19 -10.58 7.90
CA GLU A 383 -10.11 -11.58 7.94
C GLU A 383 -8.87 -11.15 7.15
N PHE A 384 -9.04 -10.49 6.00
CA PHE A 384 -7.94 -10.13 5.08
C PHE A 384 -7.75 -8.62 4.90
N GLY A 385 -8.49 -7.80 5.64
CA GLY A 385 -8.42 -6.35 5.54
C GLY A 385 -7.53 -5.70 6.59
N SER A 386 -6.76 -4.70 6.17
CA SER A 386 -6.19 -3.66 7.02
C SER A 386 -6.96 -2.37 6.81
N PHE A 387 -7.52 -1.83 7.87
CA PHE A 387 -8.38 -0.65 7.82
C PHE A 387 -7.61 0.54 8.35
N PHE A 388 -7.63 1.65 7.63
CA PHE A 388 -6.88 2.84 7.98
C PHE A 388 -7.81 4.04 8.02
N GLN A 389 -7.75 4.75 9.14
CA GLN A 389 -8.30 6.09 9.28
C GLN A 389 -7.18 7.12 9.13
N ILE A 390 -7.58 8.30 8.70
CA ILE A 390 -6.77 9.51 8.75
C ILE A 390 -7.52 10.48 9.63
N ASN A 391 -6.83 10.96 10.65
CA ASN A 391 -7.40 11.89 11.62
C ASN A 391 -6.89 13.28 11.32
#